data_AF-A0AAJ5JII5-F1
#
_entry.id   AF-A0AAJ5JII5-F1
#
_cell.length_a   1.000
_cell.length_b   1.000
_cell.length_c   1.000
_cell.angle_alpha   90.00
_cell.angle_beta   90.00
_cell.angle_gamma   90.00
#
_symmetry.space_group_name_H-M   'P 1'
#
loop_
_entity.id
_entity.type
_entity.pdbx_description
1 polymer ?
#
loop_
_entity_poly.entity_id
_entity_poly.type
_entity_poly.pdbx_seq_one_letter_code
_entity_poly.pdbx_strand_id
1 'polypeptide(L)'
;MTNTTTNLPDTDPDAPRQPSKIFLIAPNIDNHTLLEYACESLASANVMASDFARYLEGSQSNTLLGIQQSIMLGELAVNRVLDNLDSP
;
A
#
# COMPACT_ATOMS: atom_id res chain seq x y z
N MET A 1 -20.27 42.09 -18.65
CA MET A 1 -19.60 40.80 -18.91
C MET A 1 -18.95 40.35 -17.61
N THR A 2 -19.62 39.48 -16.85
CA THR A 2 -19.17 38.97 -15.56
C THR A 2 -18.48 37.62 -15.76
N ASN A 3 -17.16 37.57 -15.56
CA ASN A 3 -16.43 36.31 -15.56
C ASN A 3 -16.39 35.78 -14.12
N THR A 4 -17.16 34.73 -13.87
CA THR A 4 -17.17 33.98 -12.60
C THR A 4 -15.97 33.04 -12.58
N THR A 5 -14.95 33.40 -11.81
CA THR A 5 -13.86 32.49 -11.43
C THR A 5 -14.44 31.44 -10.48
N THR A 6 -14.64 30.23 -10.98
CA THR A 6 -15.04 29.06 -10.20
C THR A 6 -13.92 28.71 -9.22
N ASN A 7 -14.05 29.16 -7.97
CA ASN A 7 -13.28 28.61 -6.86
C ASN A 7 -13.75 27.17 -6.65
N LEU A 8 -12.84 26.21 -6.81
CA LEU A 8 -13.04 24.81 -6.46
C LEU A 8 -13.29 24.72 -4.95
N PRO A 9 -14.32 23.99 -4.46
CA PRO A 9 -14.59 23.92 -3.04
C PRO A 9 -13.42 23.25 -2.32
N ASP A 10 -13.03 23.86 -1.21
CA ASP A 10 -12.08 23.35 -0.24
C ASP A 10 -12.34 21.86 0.01
N THR A 11 -11.29 21.04 -0.14
CA THR A 11 -11.37 19.61 0.15
C THR A 11 -11.53 19.45 1.65
N ASP A 12 -12.76 19.13 2.09
CA ASP A 12 -13.05 18.75 3.46
C ASP A 12 -12.12 17.57 3.85
N PRO A 13 -11.21 17.74 4.82
CA PRO A 13 -10.28 16.69 5.23
C PRO A 13 -10.97 15.48 5.87
N ASP A 14 -12.26 15.59 6.21
CA ASP A 14 -13.08 14.53 6.80
C ASP A 14 -14.05 13.87 5.80
N ALA A 15 -14.08 14.33 4.54
CA ALA A 15 -14.88 13.67 3.51
C ALA A 15 -14.35 12.25 3.24
N PRO A 16 -15.21 11.21 3.24
CA PRO A 16 -14.80 9.86 2.89
C PRO A 16 -14.11 9.87 1.52
N ARG A 17 -12.82 9.51 1.50
CA ARG A 17 -12.06 9.42 0.24
C ARG A 17 -12.83 8.55 -0.74
N GLN A 18 -13.31 9.15 -1.82
CA GLN A 18 -13.93 8.43 -2.92
C GLN A 18 -12.85 7.55 -3.57
N PRO A 19 -12.93 6.21 -3.50
CA PRO A 19 -11.94 5.36 -4.13
C PRO A 19 -11.89 5.64 -5.65
N SER A 20 -10.69 5.68 -6.22
CA SER A 20 -10.54 5.75 -7.67
C SER A 20 -11.22 4.54 -8.31
N LYS A 21 -11.95 4.76 -9.41
CA LYS A 21 -12.59 3.67 -10.17
C LYS A 21 -11.63 2.97 -11.14
N ILE A 22 -10.38 3.44 -11.25
CA ILE A 22 -9.38 2.89 -12.19
C ILE A 22 -8.88 1.53 -11.71
N PHE A 23 -8.78 1.31 -10.39
CA PHE A 23 -8.33 0.06 -9.79
C PHE A 23 -9.34 -0.40 -8.74
N LEU A 24 -9.88 -1.62 -8.91
CA LEU A 24 -10.85 -2.23 -8.01
C LEU A 24 -10.47 -3.70 -7.78
N ILE A 25 -10.67 -4.17 -6.55
CA ILE A 25 -10.70 -5.59 -6.24
C ILE A 25 -12.09 -6.11 -6.61
N ALA A 26 -12.16 -7.18 -7.39
CA ALA A 26 -13.46 -7.76 -7.77
C ALA A 26 -14.18 -8.32 -6.53
N PRO A 27 -15.51 -8.13 -6.41
CA PRO A 27 -16.26 -8.44 -5.19
C PRO A 27 -16.34 -9.94 -4.87
N ASN A 28 -15.99 -10.80 -5.82
CA ASN A 28 -16.02 -12.26 -5.71
C ASN A 28 -14.65 -12.88 -5.43
N ILE A 29 -13.62 -12.08 -5.15
CA ILE A 29 -12.33 -12.60 -4.71
C ILE A 29 -12.41 -12.91 -3.22
N ASP A 30 -12.00 -14.11 -2.84
CA ASP A 30 -11.98 -14.55 -1.46
C ASP A 30 -10.80 -13.95 -0.68
N ASN A 31 -10.90 -13.99 0.65
CA ASN A 31 -9.88 -13.43 1.53
C ASN A 31 -8.52 -14.14 1.41
N HIS A 32 -8.50 -15.44 1.09
CA HIS A 32 -7.25 -16.18 0.95
C HIS A 32 -6.49 -15.69 -0.29
N THR A 33 -7.14 -15.65 -1.45
CA THR A 33 -6.57 -15.09 -2.69
C THR A 33 -6.12 -13.64 -2.51
N LEU A 34 -6.88 -12.83 -1.77
CA LEU A 34 -6.50 -11.44 -1.45
C LEU A 34 -5.24 -11.35 -0.61
N LEU A 35 -5.13 -12.20 0.41
CA LEU A 35 -4.00 -12.22 1.33
C LEU A 35 -2.74 -12.80 0.66
N GLU A 36 -2.87 -13.82 -0.18
CA GLU A 36 -1.76 -14.34 -1.00
C GLU A 36 -1.19 -13.23 -1.90
N TYR A 37 -2.06 -12.54 -2.64
CA TYR A 37 -1.64 -11.43 -3.49
C TYR A 37 -1.01 -10.29 -2.68
N ALA A 38 -1.55 -10.00 -1.50
CA ALA A 38 -0.96 -9.00 -0.59
C ALA A 38 0.44 -9.43 -0.14
N CYS A 39 0.64 -10.70 0.21
CA CYS A 39 1.95 -11.24 0.56
C CYS A 39 2.95 -11.08 -0.59
N GLU A 40 2.60 -11.55 -1.78
CA GLU A 40 3.48 -11.45 -2.96
C GLU A 40 3.83 -9.99 -3.30
N SER A 41 2.84 -9.10 -3.21
CA SER A 41 3.04 -7.65 -3.43
C SER A 41 3.97 -7.04 -2.38
N LEU A 42 3.83 -7.41 -1.10
CA LEU A 42 4.69 -6.95 -0.02
C LEU A 42 6.12 -7.49 -0.17
N ALA A 43 6.28 -8.77 -0.52
CA ALA A 43 7.59 -9.36 -0.80
C ALA A 43 8.30 -8.64 -1.96
N SER A 44 7.56 -8.34 -3.04
CA SER A 44 8.05 -7.54 -4.17
C SER A 44 8.46 -6.13 -3.74
N ALA A 45 7.62 -5.45 -2.94
CA ALA A 45 7.92 -4.12 -2.42
C ALA A 45 9.15 -4.12 -1.51
N ASN A 46 9.35 -5.15 -0.69
CA ASN A 46 10.53 -5.33 0.16
C ASN A 46 11.80 -5.42 -0.68
N VAL A 47 11.80 -6.20 -1.77
CA VAL A 47 12.93 -6.29 -2.72
C VAL A 47 13.19 -4.94 -3.37
N MET A 48 12.16 -4.26 -3.86
CA MET A 48 12.32 -2.93 -4.49
C MET A 48 12.86 -1.88 -3.51
N ALA A 49 12.36 -1.85 -2.27
CA ALA A 49 12.83 -0.93 -1.24
C ALA A 49 14.28 -1.21 -0.86
N SER A 50 14.63 -2.50 -0.68
CA SER A 50 16.00 -2.94 -0.40
C SER A 50 16.95 -2.52 -1.52
N ASP A 51 16.54 -2.75 -2.76
CA ASP A 51 17.38 -2.44 -3.92
C ASP A 51 17.55 -0.94 -4.06
N PHE A 52 16.46 -0.17 -3.92
CA PHE A 52 16.51 1.27 -4.03
C PHE A 52 17.37 1.90 -2.91
N ALA A 53 17.38 1.34 -1.69
CA ALA A 53 18.21 1.82 -0.59
C ALA A 53 19.71 1.73 -0.85
N ARG A 54 20.16 0.82 -1.73
CA ARG A 54 21.57 0.69 -2.13
C ARG A 54 22.05 1.86 -2.99
N TYR A 55 21.16 2.54 -3.70
CA TYR A 55 21.50 3.69 -4.54
C TYR A 55 21.43 5.03 -3.79
N LEU A 56 21.00 5.01 -2.52
CA LEU A 56 20.89 6.20 -1.67
C LEU A 56 22.07 6.25 -0.69
N GLU A 57 22.51 7.46 -0.38
CA GLU A 57 23.55 7.71 0.63
C GLU A 57 22.99 8.48 1.84
N GLY A 58 23.66 8.34 2.99
CA GLY A 58 23.35 9.09 4.19
C GLY A 58 21.96 8.80 4.77
N SER A 59 21.26 9.85 5.22
CA SER A 59 19.99 9.71 5.94
C SER A 59 18.85 9.11 5.12
N GLN A 60 18.86 9.30 3.79
CA GLN A 60 17.79 8.80 2.91
C GLN A 60 17.81 7.27 2.82
N SER A 61 19.00 6.66 2.81
CA SER A 61 19.15 5.21 2.87
C SER A 61 18.57 4.64 4.17
N ASN A 62 18.87 5.27 5.32
CA ASN A 62 18.31 4.87 6.62
C ASN A 62 16.78 5.00 6.67
N THR A 63 16.23 6.08 6.10
CA THR A 63 14.76 6.23 6.00
C THR A 63 14.15 5.10 5.19
N LEU A 64 14.74 4.75 4.04
CA LEU A 64 14.21 3.70 3.19
C LEU A 64 14.35 2.31 3.80
N LEU A 65 15.44 2.04 4.54
CA LEU A 65 15.57 0.81 5.34
C LEU A 65 14.49 0.70 6.42
N GLY A 66 14.09 1.83 7.04
CA GLY A 66 12.96 1.85 7.98
C GLY A 66 11.61 1.53 7.31
N ILE A 67 11.39 2.04 6.10
CA ILE A 67 10.21 1.71 5.29
C ILE A 67 10.23 0.22 4.93
N GLN A 68 11.38 -0.28 4.46
CA GLN A 68 11.57 -1.69 4.16
C GLN A 68 11.25 -2.58 5.38
N GLN A 69 11.73 -2.21 6.57
CA GLN A 69 11.42 -2.94 7.80
C GLN A 69 9.90 -2.97 8.07
N SER A 70 9.19 -1.88 7.82
CA SER A 70 7.74 -1.81 7.99
C SER A 70 7.00 -2.72 7.00
N ILE A 71 7.47 -2.79 5.74
CA ILE A 71 6.95 -3.70 4.71
C ILE A 71 7.14 -5.16 5.14
N MET A 72 8.35 -5.52 5.60
CA MET A 72 8.68 -6.87 6.06
C MET A 72 7.81 -7.31 7.25
N LEU A 73 7.51 -6.40 8.18
CA LEU A 73 6.58 -6.69 9.28
C LEU A 73 5.14 -6.91 8.78
N GLY A 74 4.71 -6.15 7.78
CA GLY A 74 3.41 -6.35 7.12
C GLY A 74 3.32 -7.71 6.42
N GLU A 75 4.37 -8.09 5.68
CA GLU A 75 4.46 -9.38 5.00
C GLU A 75 4.33 -10.54 6.00
N LEU A 76 5.07 -10.47 7.11
CA LEU A 76 5.00 -11.48 8.17
C LEU A 76 3.61 -11.58 8.81
N ALA A 77 2.94 -10.44 9.04
CA ALA A 77 1.59 -10.41 9.59
C ALA A 77 0.57 -11.03 8.62
N VAL A 78 0.66 -10.73 7.32
CA VAL A 78 -0.20 -11.33 6.28
C VAL A 78 0.03 -12.83 6.19
N ASN A 79 1.29 -13.27 6.12
CA ASN A 79 1.65 -14.69 6.13
C ASN A 79 1.09 -15.41 7.35
N ARG A 80 1.20 -14.81 8.54
CA ARG A 80 0.64 -15.42 9.77
C ARG A 80 -0.87 -15.57 9.70
N VAL A 81 -1.59 -14.63 9.08
CA VAL A 81 -3.04 -14.71 8.89
C VAL A 81 -3.39 -15.80 7.87
N LEU A 82 -2.67 -15.91 6.75
CA LEU A 82 -2.83 -17.00 5.79
C LEU A 82 -2.66 -18.37 6.45
N ASP A 83 -1.56 -18.57 7.20
CA ASP A 83 -1.31 -19.83 7.92
C ASP A 83 -2.45 -20.23 8.87
N ASN A 84 -3.14 -19.25 9.47
CA ASN A 84 -4.30 -19.50 10.34
C ASN A 84 -5.55 -19.90 9.56
N LEU A 85 -5.71 -19.43 8.32
CA LEU A 85 -6.83 -19.78 7.46
C LEU A 85 -6.66 -21.19 6.88
N ASP A 86 -5.41 -21.60 6.63
CA ASP A 86 -5.06 -22.93 6.12
C ASP A 86 -4.98 -24.01 7.21
N SER A 87 -5.09 -23.61 8.48
CA SER A 87 -5.14 -24.54 9.60
C SER A 87 -6.47 -25.34 9.58
N PRO A 88 -6.43 -26.67 9.79
CA PRO A 88 -7.57 -27.58 9.62
C PRO A 88 -8.72 -27.39 10.62
#